data_AF-A0A9X0RAF6-F1
#
_entry.id   AF-A0A9X0RAF6-F1
#
_cell.length_a   1.000
_cell.length_b   1.000
_cell.length_c   1.000
_cell.angle_alpha   90.00
_cell.angle_beta   90.00
_cell.angle_gamma   90.00
#
_symmetry.space_group_name_H-M   'P 1'
#
loop_
_entity.id
_entity.type
_entity.pdbx_description
1 polymer ?
#
loop_
_entity_poly.entity_id
_entity_poly.type
_entity_poly.pdbx_seq_one_letter_code
_entity_poly.pdbx_strand_id
1 'polypeptide(L)' 'MMIEFSGGKIIATAHEVVVRLLGEHSISLQSSSDNVTLLGGGANVMLANSGGVKWSVKLDNSEQLSELAQSLGCDIS' A
#
# COMPACT_ATOMS: atom_id res chain seq x y z
N MET A 1 -10.53 -1.57 -4.58
CA MET A 1 -10.86 -0.34 -3.85
C MET A 1 -9.89 0.79 -4.18
N MET A 2 -10.24 2.03 -3.84
CA MET A 2 -9.35 3.19 -3.91
C MET A 2 -9.27 3.86 -2.55
N ILE A 3 -8.06 4.15 -2.07
CA ILE A 3 -7.79 4.83 -0.80
C ILE A 3 -6.92 6.04 -1.09
N GLU A 4 -7.35 7.21 -0.63
CA GLU A 4 -6.56 8.44 -0.69
C GLU A 4 -5.78 8.61 0.61
N PHE A 5 -4.55 9.11 0.48
CA PHE A 5 -3.69 9.47 1.59
C PHE A 5 -2.90 10.74 1.25
N SER A 6 -2.25 11.36 2.22
CA SER A 6 -1.52 12.62 2.02
C SER A 6 -0.46 12.59 0.91
N GLY A 7 0.12 11.42 0.64
CA GLY A 7 1.10 11.21 -0.44
C GLY A 7 0.51 10.80 -1.78
N GLY A 8 -0.81 10.60 -1.89
CA GLY A 8 -1.51 10.30 -3.15
C GLY A 8 -2.63 9.30 -2.99
N LYS A 9 -2.64 8.26 -3.83
CA LYS A 9 -3.72 7.27 -3.81
C LYS A 9 -3.24 5.86 -4.06
N ILE A 10 -3.94 4.92 -3.48
CA ILE A 10 -3.73 3.48 -3.60
C ILE A 10 -4.94 2.89 -4.29
N ILE A 11 -4.70 2.12 -5.34
CA ILE A 11 -5.70 1.31 -6.00
C ILE A 11 -5.34 -0.14 -5.69
N ALA A 12 -6.21 -0.83 -4.96
CA ALA A 12 -5.98 -2.21 -4.53
C ALA A 12 -7.06 -3.14 -5.09
N THR A 13 -6.67 -4.33 -5.48
CA THR A 13 -7.54 -5.46 -5.80
C THR A 13 -7.08 -6.68 -5.01
N ALA A 14 -7.79 -7.81 -5.13
CA ALA A 14 -7.34 -9.06 -4.52
C ALA A 14 -5.97 -9.56 -5.05
N HIS A 15 -5.51 -9.06 -6.21
CA HIS A 15 -4.31 -9.58 -6.89
C HIS A 15 -3.14 -8.61 -6.91
N GLU A 16 -3.41 -7.30 -6.82
CA GLU A 16 -2.38 -6.27 -6.99
C GLU A 16 -2.70 -4.99 -6.24
N VAL A 17 -1.63 -4.23 -6.00
CA VAL A 17 -1.66 -2.87 -5.47
C VAL A 17 -0.91 -1.95 -6.41
N VAL A 18 -1.53 -0.81 -6.71
CA VAL A 18 -0.92 0.30 -7.45
C VAL A 18 -0.98 1.55 -6.59
N VAL A 19 0.18 2.10 -6.24
CA VAL A 19 0.30 3.40 -5.55
C VAL A 19 0.67 4.45 -6.57
N ARG A 20 -0.12 5.54 -6.63
CA ARG A 20 0.19 6.73 -7.41
C ARG A 20 0.57 7.85 -6.46
N LEU A 21 1.82 8.31 -6.53
CA LEU A 21 2.32 9.38 -5.68
C LEU A 21 1.95 10.74 -6.26
N LEU A 22 1.64 11.69 -5.38
CA LEU A 22 1.54 13.10 -5.73
C LEU A 22 2.94 13.69 -5.96
N GLY A 23 3.05 14.55 -6.96
CA GLY A 23 4.29 15.23 -7.30
C GLY A 23 4.31 15.71 -8.74
N GLU A 24 5.35 16.45 -9.11
CA GLU A 24 5.56 16.90 -10.50
C GLU A 24 5.79 15.72 -11.45
N HIS A 25 6.37 14.64 -10.93
CA HIS A 25 6.61 13.41 -11.68
C HIS A 25 5.51 12.38 -11.42
N SER A 26 4.98 11.81 -12.49
CA SER A 26 3.96 10.76 -12.46
C SER A 26 4.55 9.41 -12.00
N ILE A 27 4.88 9.28 -10.72
CA ILE A 27 5.44 8.05 -10.14
C ILE A 27 4.30 7.07 -9.81
N SER A 28 4.44 5.83 -10.29
CA SER A 28 3.57 4.71 -9.93
C SER A 28 4.40 3.54 -9.40
N LEU A 29 3.99 2.99 -8.27
CA LEU A 29 4.57 1.80 -7.66
C LEU A 29 3.55 0.68 -7.77
N GLN A 30 3.96 -0.50 -8.21
CA GLN A 30 3.08 -1.66 -8.36
C GLN A 30 3.68 -2.88 -7.69
N SER A 31 2.82 -3.73 -7.14
CA SER A 31 3.19 -5.04 -6.63
C SER A 31 1.99 -5.98 -6.69
N SER A 32 2.26 -7.28 -6.82
CA SER A 32 1.28 -8.32 -6.48
C SER A 32 0.94 -8.24 -4.99
N SER A 33 -0.32 -8.52 -4.64
CA SER A 33 -0.82 -8.59 -3.26
C SER A 33 -0.04 -9.59 -2.41
N ASP A 34 0.38 -10.72 -3.00
CA ASP A 34 1.17 -11.76 -2.33
C ASP A 34 2.54 -11.27 -1.81
N ASN A 35 3.04 -10.17 -2.37
CA ASN A 35 4.32 -9.56 -1.97
C ASN A 35 4.15 -8.37 -1.02
N VAL A 36 2.91 -8.06 -0.59
CA VAL A 36 2.60 -6.93 0.29
C VAL A 36 2.56 -7.37 1.74
N THR A 37 3.21 -6.59 2.61
CA THR A 37 3.14 -6.69 4.06
C THR A 37 2.62 -5.37 4.62
N LEU A 38 1.63 -5.44 5.51
CA LEU A 38 1.08 -4.29 6.21
C LEU A 38 1.63 -4.26 7.63
N LEU A 39 2.26 -3.15 8.01
CA LEU A 39 2.87 -2.94 9.33
C LEU A 39 2.01 -1.97 10.15
N GLY A 40 1.41 -2.50 11.21
CA GLY A 40 0.53 -1.79 12.15
C GLY A 40 1.28 -1.14 13.31
N GLY A 41 0.62 -1.04 14.47
CA GLY A 41 1.27 -0.63 15.73
C GLY A 41 1.80 0.80 15.77
N GLY A 42 1.23 1.72 14.99
CA GLY A 42 1.66 3.12 14.90
C GLY A 42 2.65 3.42 13.78
N ALA A 43 3.13 2.41 13.04
CA ALA A 43 3.91 2.61 11.83
C ALA A 43 3.02 3.04 10.65
N ASN A 44 1.88 2.35 10.47
CA ASN A 44 0.95 2.51 9.35
C ASN A 44 1.67 2.44 8.00
N VAL A 45 2.45 1.38 7.76
CA VAL A 45 3.29 1.25 6.56
C VAL A 45 2.84 0.07 5.72
N MET A 46 2.70 0.29 4.42
CA MET A 46 2.59 -0.76 3.42
C MET A 46 3.95 -1.00 2.79
N LEU A 47 4.41 -2.24 2.77
CA LEU A 47 5.70 -2.64 2.23
C LEU A 47 5.50 -3.67 1.12
N ALA A 48 6.13 -3.48 -0.03
CA ALA A 48 6.16 -4.46 -1.10
C ALA A 48 7.57 -5.03 -1.25
N ASN A 49 7.68 -6.35 -1.19
CA ASN A 49 8.95 -7.06 -1.28
C ASN A 49 8.96 -7.98 -2.51
N SER A 50 9.25 -7.39 -3.68
CA SER A 50 9.47 -8.16 -4.91
C SER A 50 10.97 -8.33 -5.17
N GLY A 51 11.39 -9.45 -5.77
CA GLY A 51 12.78 -9.93 -5.85
C GLY A 51 13.85 -9.02 -6.49
N GLY A 52 13.53 -7.79 -6.88
CA GLY A 52 14.50 -6.80 -7.36
C GLY A 52 14.25 -5.37 -6.89
N VAL A 53 13.03 -5.02 -6.51
CA VAL A 53 12.67 -3.66 -6.07
C VAL A 53 11.74 -3.77 -4.87
N LYS A 54 12.19 -3.17 -3.76
CA LYS A 54 11.40 -3.02 -2.55
C LYS A 54 10.98 -1.57 -2.42
N TRP A 55 9.74 -1.35 -2.03
CA TRP A 55 9.23 -0.02 -1.74
C TRP A 55 8.34 -0.07 -0.51
N SER A 56 8.24 1.06 0.17
CA SER A 56 7.36 1.23 1.33
C SER A 56 6.68 2.57 1.25
N VAL A 57 5.41 2.61 1.64
CA VAL A 57 4.61 3.83 1.69
C VAL A 57 3.97 3.92 3.07
N LYS A 58 4.15 5.07 3.72
CA LYS A 58 3.46 5.38 4.97
C LYS A 58 2.06 5.91 4.65
N LEU A 59 1.07 5.37 5.35
CA LEU A 59 -0.32 5.79 5.34
C LEU A 59 -0.57 6.80 6.45
N ASP A 60 -1.66 7.56 6.35
CA ASP A 60 -1.98 8.61 7.30
C ASP A 60 -2.47 8.04 8.62
N ASN A 61 -3.22 6.94 8.58
CA ASN A 61 -3.86 6.36 9.75
C ASN A 61 -4.05 4.83 9.65
N SER A 62 -4.49 4.23 10.75
CA SER A 62 -4.74 2.79 10.86
C SER A 62 -6.01 2.33 10.14
N GLU A 63 -6.95 3.23 9.86
CA GLU A 63 -8.19 2.92 9.15
C GLU A 63 -7.88 2.58 7.69
N GLN A 64 -7.07 3.40 7.02
CA GLN A 64 -6.53 3.13 5.68
C GLN A 64 -5.79 1.78 5.61
N LEU A 65 -5.02 1.45 6.66
CA LEU A 65 -4.30 0.17 6.74
C LEU A 65 -5.27 -1.01 6.85
N SER A 66 -6.32 -0.87 7.67
CA SER A 66 -7.34 -1.89 7.88
C SER A 66 -8.18 -2.13 6.63
N GLU A 67 -8.51 -1.06 5.91
CA GLU A 67 -9.18 -1.10 4.62
C GLU A 67 -8.34 -1.84 3.56
N LEU A 68 -7.03 -1.58 3.48
CA LEU A 68 -6.13 -2.32 2.61
C LEU A 68 -6.08 -3.79 2.97
N ALA A 69 -5.93 -4.12 4.25
CA ALA A 69 -5.90 -5.51 4.74
C ALA A 69 -7.15 -6.28 4.27
N GLN A 70 -8.32 -5.67 4.43
CA GLN A 70 -9.59 -6.26 4.01
C GLN A 70 -9.65 -6.49 2.49
N SER A 71 -9.17 -5.56 1.67
CA SER A 71 -9.21 -5.71 0.21
C SER A 71 -8.13 -6.63 -0.33
N LEU A 72 -6.99 -6.77 0.35
CA LEU A 72 -5.91 -7.66 -0.05
C LEU A 72 -6.10 -9.08 0.50
N GLY A 73 -6.95 -9.25 1.51
CA GLY A 73 -7.13 -10.53 2.19
C GLY A 73 -5.88 -10.96 2.97
N CYS A 74 -5.12 -9.99 3.50
CA CYS A 74 -3.91 -10.25 4.29
C CYS A 74 -4.03 -9.67 5.71
N ASP A 75 -3.25 -10.22 6.63
CA ASP A 75 -3.19 -9.75 8.02
C ASP A 75 -2.26 -8.54 8.17
N ILE A 76 -2.51 -7.74 9.21
CA ILE A 76 -1.64 -6.64 9.64
C ILE A 76 -0.63 -7.20 10.64
N SER A 77 0.66 -7.07 10.34
CA SER A 77 1.78 -7.45 11.21
C SER A 77 2.14 -6.37 12.23
#